data_AF-A0A538EQT9-F1
#
_entry.id   AF-A0A538EQT9-F1
#
_cell.length_a   1.000
_cell.length_b   1.000
_cell.length_c   1.000
_cell.angle_alpha   90.00
_cell.angle_beta   90.00
_cell.angle_gamma   90.00
#
_symmetry.space_group_name_H-M   'P 1'
#
loop_
_entity.id
_entity.type
_entity.pdbx_description
1 polymer ?
#
loop_
_entity_poly.entity_id
_entity_poly.type
_entity_poly.pdbx_seq_one_letter_code
_entity_poly.pdbx_strand_id
1 'polypeptide(L)'
;TGFAHLETVYLGVLARRTLITTNVVRVLEAANGKPIIFMPARHDHHRVQTGDGYAAYIAGQIVGAEIGVTSEAQASWWGGRGVGTVPHALIASYGGNTVLAATKFAENADPDINITVLVDFENDSVKTALEVARALGPRLWGVRLDTSGQLVDRSLWDEMGDFDPRGVNERLVRKVREALDRDGFERVKIVASGGFDAERIRAFESRGVPIDSYGVGSALIRGENDYTADIVMTDGRPSAKAGRRYRSNARLELVE
;
A
#
# COMPACT_ATOMS: atom_id res chain seq x y z
N THR A 1 14.09 -2.18 -39.60
CA THR A 1 13.34 -3.14 -38.74
C THR A 1 14.15 -3.66 -37.55
N GLY A 2 15.36 -3.15 -37.27
CA GLY A 2 16.28 -3.73 -36.28
C GLY A 2 15.69 -3.95 -34.88
N PHE A 3 14.78 -3.09 -34.40
CA PHE A 3 14.16 -3.21 -33.07
C PHE A 3 12.71 -3.71 -33.09
N ALA A 4 12.12 -3.98 -34.27
CA ALA A 4 10.70 -4.34 -34.36
C ALA A 4 10.36 -5.61 -33.56
N HIS A 5 11.29 -6.56 -33.47
CA HIS A 5 11.16 -7.78 -32.68
C HIS A 5 11.05 -7.54 -31.15
N LEU A 6 11.41 -6.34 -30.66
CA LEU A 6 11.32 -5.96 -29.26
C LEU A 6 9.94 -5.43 -28.86
N GLU A 7 8.99 -5.33 -29.81
CA GLU A 7 7.64 -4.78 -29.57
C GLU A 7 6.95 -5.36 -28.34
N THR A 8 6.87 -6.68 -28.26
CA THR A 8 6.28 -7.36 -27.10
C THR A 8 6.94 -6.96 -25.79
N VAL A 9 8.27 -6.80 -25.78
CA VAL A 9 9.04 -6.49 -24.57
C VAL A 9 8.76 -5.08 -24.10
N TYR A 10 8.96 -4.07 -24.95
CA TYR A 10 8.80 -2.69 -24.50
C TYR A 10 7.32 -2.33 -24.25
N LEU A 11 6.37 -2.88 -25.02
CA LEU A 11 4.95 -2.66 -24.77
C LEU A 11 4.53 -3.27 -23.42
N GLY A 12 4.97 -4.49 -23.10
CA GLY A 12 4.69 -5.12 -21.82
C GLY A 12 5.26 -4.35 -20.63
N VAL A 13 6.48 -3.81 -20.77
CA VAL A 13 7.10 -2.95 -19.75
C VAL A 13 6.30 -1.66 -19.56
N LEU A 14 5.98 -0.95 -20.64
CA LEU A 14 5.25 0.32 -20.58
C LEU A 14 3.84 0.15 -20.01
N ALA A 15 3.10 -0.86 -20.49
CA ALA A 15 1.73 -1.13 -20.08
C ALA A 15 1.65 -1.33 -18.56
N ARG A 16 2.44 -2.27 -18.03
CA ARG A 16 2.42 -2.61 -16.61
C ARG A 16 2.94 -1.48 -15.71
N ARG A 17 4.11 -0.93 -16.02
CA ARG A 17 4.77 0.06 -15.15
C ARG A 17 3.98 1.35 -15.08
N THR A 18 3.39 1.77 -16.20
CA THR A 18 2.54 2.96 -16.25
C THR A 18 1.23 2.75 -15.49
N LEU A 19 0.60 1.56 -15.59
CA LEU A 19 -0.61 1.23 -14.81
C LEU A 19 -0.34 1.35 -13.32
N ILE A 20 0.71 0.67 -12.83
CA ILE A 20 1.06 0.66 -11.41
C ILE A 20 1.39 2.07 -10.93
N THR A 21 2.25 2.79 -11.67
CA THR A 21 2.61 4.18 -11.33
C THR A 21 1.36 5.05 -11.22
N THR A 22 0.45 4.96 -12.20
CA THR A 22 -0.80 5.75 -12.21
C THR A 22 -1.69 5.43 -11.01
N ASN A 23 -1.86 4.15 -10.69
CA ASN A 23 -2.66 3.73 -9.53
C ASN A 23 -2.02 4.20 -8.22
N VAL A 24 -0.70 4.13 -8.10
CA VAL A 24 0.04 4.59 -6.93
C VAL A 24 -0.06 6.11 -6.76
N VAL A 25 0.10 6.89 -7.84
CA VAL A 25 -0.11 8.35 -7.80
C VAL A 25 -1.50 8.68 -7.25
N ARG A 26 -2.55 8.02 -7.76
CA ARG A 26 -3.93 8.26 -7.32
C ARG A 26 -4.14 8.00 -5.82
N VAL A 27 -3.52 6.95 -5.26
CA VAL A 27 -3.66 6.68 -3.82
C VAL A 27 -2.83 7.64 -2.97
N LEU A 28 -1.64 8.06 -3.43
CA LEU A 28 -0.81 9.05 -2.74
C LEU A 28 -1.49 10.42 -2.69
N GLU A 29 -2.08 10.87 -3.80
CA GLU A 29 -2.89 12.08 -3.85
C GLU A 29 -4.11 11.99 -2.93
N ALA A 30 -4.78 10.83 -2.90
CA ALA A 30 -5.93 10.62 -2.03
C ALA A 30 -5.56 10.64 -0.53
N ALA A 31 -4.35 10.22 -0.18
CA ALA A 31 -3.85 10.11 1.19
C ALA A 31 -3.37 11.43 1.80
N ASN A 32 -3.42 12.53 1.04
CA ASN A 32 -3.13 13.89 1.52
C ASN A 32 -1.78 14.01 2.26
N GLY A 33 -0.72 13.42 1.68
CA GLY A 33 0.64 13.46 2.22
C GLY A 33 0.97 12.37 3.25
N LYS A 34 0.00 11.52 3.63
CA LYS A 34 0.25 10.37 4.51
C LYS A 34 1.00 9.25 3.77
N PRO A 35 1.94 8.56 4.43
CA PRO A 35 2.71 7.49 3.81
C PRO A 35 1.83 6.30 3.43
N ILE A 36 2.13 5.71 2.28
CA ILE A 36 1.48 4.48 1.78
C ILE A 36 2.48 3.32 1.81
N ILE A 37 2.01 2.14 2.19
CA ILE A 37 2.77 0.89 2.09
C ILE A 37 2.26 0.11 0.87
N PHE A 38 3.15 -0.15 -0.08
CA PHE A 38 2.93 -0.89 -1.32
C PHE A 38 2.93 -2.41 -1.06
N MET A 39 1.74 -2.96 -0.79
CA MET A 39 1.51 -4.36 -0.42
C MET A 39 0.96 -5.30 -1.53
N PRO A 40 1.09 -5.05 -2.85
CA PRO A 40 0.46 -5.92 -3.85
C PRO A 40 1.26 -7.18 -4.21
N ALA A 41 2.53 -7.33 -3.76
CA ALA A 41 3.44 -8.39 -4.23
C ALA A 41 2.84 -9.81 -4.19
N ARG A 42 2.02 -10.10 -3.17
CA ARG A 42 1.35 -11.40 -2.99
C ARG A 42 0.24 -11.72 -4.00
N HIS A 43 -0.16 -10.75 -4.82
CA HIS A 43 -1.26 -10.87 -5.77
C HIS A 43 -0.79 -11.04 -7.21
N ASP A 44 0.52 -11.22 -7.43
CA ASP A 44 1.11 -11.33 -8.76
C ASP A 44 2.28 -12.33 -8.77
N HIS A 45 2.81 -12.60 -9.97
CA HIS A 45 3.93 -13.49 -10.17
C HIS A 45 5.20 -12.92 -9.54
N HIS A 46 5.82 -13.64 -8.61
CA HIS A 46 6.95 -13.18 -7.78
C HIS A 46 8.10 -12.46 -8.52
N ARG A 47 8.34 -12.77 -9.81
CA ARG A 47 9.38 -12.15 -10.65
C ARG A 47 9.12 -10.67 -11.02
N VAL A 48 7.91 -10.16 -10.85
CA VAL A 48 7.57 -8.77 -11.24
C VAL A 48 7.88 -7.74 -10.15
N GLN A 49 8.13 -8.20 -8.92
CA GLN A 49 8.25 -7.37 -7.72
C GLN A 49 9.23 -6.21 -7.88
N THR A 50 10.39 -6.46 -8.47
CA THR A 50 11.45 -5.44 -8.59
C THR A 50 11.00 -4.23 -9.39
N GLY A 51 10.48 -4.43 -10.60
CA GLY A 51 10.00 -3.30 -11.39
C GLY A 51 8.69 -2.71 -10.84
N ASP A 52 7.87 -3.51 -10.15
CA ASP A 52 6.62 -3.03 -9.53
C ASP A 52 6.92 -2.07 -8.39
N GLY A 53 7.86 -2.45 -7.54
CA GLY A 53 8.40 -1.58 -6.51
C GLY A 53 8.98 -0.32 -7.12
N TYR A 54 9.71 -0.42 -8.23
CA TYR A 54 10.31 0.77 -8.86
C TYR A 54 9.25 1.72 -9.43
N ALA A 55 8.19 1.18 -10.04
CA ALA A 55 7.04 1.98 -10.47
C ALA A 55 6.37 2.71 -9.28
N ALA A 56 6.24 2.03 -8.14
CA ALA A 56 5.72 2.63 -6.92
C ALA A 56 6.64 3.75 -6.40
N TYR A 57 7.95 3.51 -6.36
CA TYR A 57 8.95 4.51 -6.00
C TYR A 57 8.89 5.76 -6.89
N ILE A 58 8.81 5.57 -8.21
CA ILE A 58 8.68 6.68 -9.18
C ILE A 58 7.39 7.47 -8.94
N ALA A 59 6.26 6.81 -8.65
CA ALA A 59 5.04 7.52 -8.29
C ALA A 59 5.22 8.40 -7.04
N GLY A 60 5.95 7.91 -6.03
CA GLY A 60 6.35 8.71 -4.87
C GLY A 60 7.16 9.95 -5.24
N GLN A 61 8.11 9.81 -6.18
CA GLN A 61 8.91 10.96 -6.68
C GLN A 61 8.07 11.97 -7.47
N ILE A 62 7.08 11.50 -8.25
CA ILE A 62 6.17 12.38 -9.01
C ILE A 62 5.33 13.23 -8.05
N VAL A 63 4.77 12.60 -7.00
CA VAL A 63 3.89 13.29 -6.04
C VAL A 63 4.67 14.07 -4.99
N GLY A 64 5.93 13.70 -4.74
CA GLY A 64 6.71 14.20 -3.61
C GLY A 64 6.27 13.61 -2.26
N ALA A 65 5.81 12.35 -2.27
CA ALA A 65 5.28 11.65 -1.10
C ALA A 65 6.00 10.32 -0.85
N GLU A 66 6.08 9.92 0.42
CA GLU A 66 6.74 8.68 0.83
C GLU A 66 5.92 7.44 0.46
N ILE A 67 6.63 6.41 -0.01
CA ILE A 67 6.07 5.09 -0.26
C ILE A 67 6.99 3.99 0.27
N GLY A 68 6.48 3.18 1.19
CA GLY A 68 7.15 1.97 1.66
C GLY A 68 6.85 0.79 0.75
N VAL A 69 7.76 -0.16 0.63
CA VAL A 69 7.53 -1.45 -0.06
C VAL A 69 7.69 -2.60 0.91
N THR A 70 7.10 -3.76 0.65
CA THR A 70 7.05 -4.89 1.59
C THR A 70 8.20 -5.90 1.48
N SER A 71 9.08 -5.78 0.48
CA SER A 71 10.19 -6.71 0.29
C SER A 71 11.44 -6.03 -0.27
N GLU A 72 12.60 -6.60 0.04
CA GLU A 72 13.88 -6.18 -0.56
C GLU A 72 13.87 -6.34 -2.09
N ALA A 73 13.19 -7.36 -2.60
CA ALA A 73 13.05 -7.56 -4.04
C ALA A 73 12.35 -6.36 -4.69
N GLN A 74 11.28 -5.85 -4.08
CA GLN A 74 10.63 -4.62 -4.54
C GLN A 74 11.61 -3.46 -4.56
N ALA A 75 12.46 -3.29 -3.54
CA ALA A 75 13.37 -2.15 -3.39
C ALA A 75 14.67 -2.18 -4.21
N SER A 76 15.00 -3.33 -4.79
CA SER A 76 16.33 -3.62 -5.36
C SER A 76 16.84 -2.69 -6.47
N TRP A 77 15.97 -1.90 -7.13
CA TRP A 77 16.39 -0.97 -8.19
C TRP A 77 16.73 0.46 -7.71
N TRP A 78 16.38 0.85 -6.48
CA TRP A 78 16.68 2.18 -5.94
C TRP A 78 17.40 2.16 -4.58
N GLY A 79 17.79 0.96 -4.11
CA GLY A 79 18.53 0.81 -2.85
C GLY A 79 17.70 1.09 -1.60
N GLY A 80 16.37 1.06 -1.71
CA GLY A 80 15.47 1.11 -0.54
C GLY A 80 15.49 -0.19 0.27
N ARG A 81 14.65 -0.26 1.30
CA ARG A 81 14.43 -1.47 2.10
C ARG A 81 12.96 -1.81 2.20
N GLY A 82 12.67 -3.09 2.41
CA GLY A 82 11.33 -3.54 2.77
C GLY A 82 10.94 -3.04 4.16
N VAL A 83 9.71 -2.58 4.29
CA VAL A 83 9.05 -2.30 5.57
C VAL A 83 8.03 -3.39 5.88
N GLY A 84 7.82 -3.67 7.16
CA GLY A 84 6.91 -4.70 7.62
C GLY A 84 6.33 -4.37 8.98
N THR A 85 5.30 -5.12 9.36
CA THR A 85 4.65 -5.06 10.68
C THR A 85 4.70 -6.45 11.30
N VAL A 86 4.37 -6.57 12.59
CA VAL A 86 4.14 -7.88 13.22
C VAL A 86 3.02 -8.60 12.45
N PRO A 87 3.28 -9.76 11.81
CA PRO A 87 2.29 -10.45 10.99
C PRO A 87 1.41 -11.39 11.83
N HIS A 88 0.19 -11.70 11.34
CA HIS A 88 -0.70 -12.69 11.98
C HIS A 88 -0.02 -14.06 12.15
N ALA A 89 0.90 -14.42 11.25
CA ALA A 89 1.67 -15.67 11.36
C ALA A 89 2.50 -15.73 12.65
N LEU A 90 3.13 -14.61 13.06
CA LEU A 90 3.90 -14.56 14.30
C LEU A 90 2.98 -14.67 15.52
N ILE A 91 1.84 -13.98 15.49
CA ILE A 91 0.82 -14.06 16.54
C ILE A 91 0.34 -15.50 16.71
N ALA A 92 0.05 -16.19 15.60
CA ALA A 92 -0.32 -17.60 15.60
C ALA A 92 0.78 -18.51 16.17
N SER A 93 2.06 -18.26 15.85
CA SER A 93 3.18 -19.02 16.41
C SER A 93 3.33 -18.88 17.93
N TYR A 94 2.81 -17.79 18.52
CA TYR A 94 2.73 -17.61 19.98
C TYR A 94 1.34 -17.98 20.54
N GLY A 95 0.65 -18.92 19.90
CA GLY A 95 -0.63 -19.44 20.40
C GLY A 95 -1.79 -18.46 20.28
N GLY A 96 -1.69 -17.49 19.36
CA GLY A 96 -2.72 -16.47 19.16
C GLY A 96 -2.68 -15.34 20.18
N ASN A 97 -1.56 -15.19 20.92
CA ASN A 97 -1.38 -14.12 21.89
C ASN A 97 -0.66 -12.93 21.23
N THR A 98 -1.41 -11.89 20.87
CA THR A 98 -0.86 -10.72 20.18
C THR A 98 0.18 -9.98 21.03
N VAL A 99 -0.07 -9.81 22.33
CA VAL A 99 0.86 -9.11 23.24
C VAL A 99 2.18 -9.84 23.36
N LEU A 100 2.15 -11.16 23.55
CA LEU A 100 3.36 -11.98 23.64
C LEU A 100 4.16 -11.93 22.34
N ALA A 101 3.50 -12.10 21.20
CA ALA A 101 4.15 -12.02 19.89
C ALA A 101 4.77 -10.65 19.64
N ALA A 102 4.06 -9.57 19.94
CA ALA A 102 4.57 -8.20 19.81
C ALA A 102 5.76 -7.94 20.73
N THR A 103 5.72 -8.44 21.96
CA THR A 103 6.81 -8.31 22.93
C THR A 103 8.05 -9.05 22.44
N LYS A 104 7.89 -10.30 21.99
CA LYS A 104 9.01 -11.09 21.43
C LYS A 104 9.56 -10.50 20.13
N PHE A 105 8.70 -9.91 19.30
CA PHE A 105 9.18 -9.15 18.15
C PHE A 105 10.02 -7.95 18.59
N ALA A 106 9.54 -7.15 19.56
CA ALA A 106 10.22 -5.96 20.03
C ALA A 106 11.58 -6.24 20.71
N GLU A 107 11.72 -7.37 21.40
CA GLU A 107 12.98 -7.84 22.00
C GLU A 107 14.05 -8.17 20.94
N ASN A 108 13.65 -8.57 19.73
CA ASN A 108 14.57 -9.06 18.68
C ASN A 108 14.70 -8.09 17.50
N ALA A 109 13.82 -7.09 17.40
CA ALA A 109 13.86 -6.09 16.35
C ALA A 109 14.98 -5.06 16.60
N ASP A 110 15.59 -4.59 15.51
CA ASP A 110 16.53 -3.48 15.55
C ASP A 110 15.88 -2.24 16.21
N PRO A 111 16.59 -1.50 17.07
CA PRO A 111 16.07 -0.28 17.70
C PRO A 111 15.42 0.72 16.73
N ASP A 112 15.96 0.83 15.52
CA ASP A 112 15.57 1.84 14.52
C ASP A 112 14.28 1.44 13.75
N ILE A 113 13.76 0.23 13.96
CA ILE A 113 12.52 -0.23 13.31
C ILE A 113 11.30 0.32 14.04
N ASN A 114 10.40 0.95 13.28
CA ASN A 114 9.07 1.34 13.74
C ASN A 114 8.18 0.09 13.94
N ILE A 115 8.01 -0.33 15.19
CA ILE A 115 7.20 -1.50 15.52
C ILE A 115 5.71 -1.18 15.35
N THR A 116 5.10 -1.79 14.35
CA THR A 116 3.66 -1.74 14.11
C THR A 116 3.04 -3.11 14.34
N VAL A 117 1.95 -3.20 15.10
CA VAL A 117 1.35 -4.48 15.51
C VAL A 117 -0.06 -4.65 14.95
N LEU A 118 -0.36 -5.79 14.34
CA LEU A 118 -1.73 -6.19 13.99
C LEU A 118 -2.56 -6.44 15.25
N VAL A 119 -3.73 -5.82 15.36
CA VAL A 119 -4.57 -5.89 16.57
C VAL A 119 -5.92 -6.58 16.33
N ASP A 120 -6.18 -7.05 15.11
CA ASP A 120 -7.44 -7.67 14.70
C ASP A 120 -7.48 -9.21 14.90
N PHE A 121 -6.39 -9.83 15.39
CA PHE A 121 -6.29 -11.30 15.49
C PHE A 121 -7.35 -11.89 16.43
N GLU A 122 -7.55 -11.31 17.61
CA GLU A 122 -8.58 -11.70 18.57
C GLU A 122 -9.98 -11.14 18.25
N ASN A 123 -10.11 -10.40 17.15
CA ASN A 123 -11.30 -9.68 16.69
C ASN A 123 -11.87 -8.68 17.72
N ASP A 124 -11.01 -8.08 18.54
CA ASP A 124 -11.32 -6.97 19.44
C ASP A 124 -10.19 -5.94 19.38
N SER A 125 -10.17 -5.18 18.28
CA SER A 125 -9.05 -4.29 17.96
C SER A 125 -8.83 -3.20 19.01
N VAL A 126 -9.90 -2.75 19.68
CA VAL A 126 -9.81 -1.72 20.74
C VAL A 126 -9.08 -2.29 21.95
N LYS A 127 -9.51 -3.45 22.45
CA LYS A 127 -8.87 -4.09 23.60
C LYS A 127 -7.42 -4.45 23.29
N THR A 128 -7.18 -5.12 22.17
CA THR A 128 -5.83 -5.58 21.80
C THR A 128 -4.88 -4.39 21.58
N ALA A 129 -5.34 -3.28 21.00
CA ALA A 129 -4.51 -2.08 20.85
C ALA A 129 -4.04 -1.50 22.20
N LEU A 130 -4.92 -1.44 23.20
CA LEU A 130 -4.57 -0.97 24.54
C LEU A 130 -3.59 -1.92 25.24
N GLU A 131 -3.82 -3.23 25.14
CA GLU A 131 -2.94 -4.24 25.75
C GLU A 131 -1.53 -4.19 25.15
N VAL A 132 -1.42 -4.07 23.82
CA VAL A 132 -0.13 -3.91 23.12
C VAL A 132 0.54 -2.58 23.48
N ALA A 133 -0.21 -1.48 23.53
CA ALA A 133 0.32 -0.16 23.91
C ALA A 133 0.90 -0.15 25.32
N ARG A 134 0.23 -0.78 26.28
CA ARG A 134 0.74 -0.94 27.65
C ARG A 134 1.97 -1.84 27.71
N ALA A 135 1.98 -2.94 26.98
CA ALA A 135 3.07 -3.92 27.03
C ALA A 135 4.37 -3.40 26.40
N LEU A 136 4.28 -2.76 25.22
CA LEU A 136 5.46 -2.29 24.50
C LEU A 136 5.88 -0.87 24.91
N GLY A 137 4.97 -0.11 25.51
CA GLY A 137 5.24 1.27 25.94
C GLY A 137 5.87 2.07 24.79
N PRO A 138 6.96 2.84 25.04
CA PRO A 138 7.62 3.66 24.03
C PRO A 138 8.12 2.92 22.78
N ARG A 139 8.30 1.60 22.85
CA ARG A 139 8.75 0.81 21.68
C ARG A 139 7.66 0.61 20.64
N LEU A 140 6.38 0.76 20.99
CA LEU A 140 5.29 0.69 20.02
C LEU A 140 5.24 1.98 19.19
N TRP A 141 5.47 1.88 17.89
CA TRP A 141 5.24 3.00 16.98
C TRP A 141 3.76 3.14 16.63
N GLY A 142 3.08 2.03 16.33
CA GLY A 142 1.68 2.05 15.93
C GLY A 142 0.96 0.71 15.97
N VAL A 143 -0.35 0.74 15.77
CA VAL A 143 -1.21 -0.43 15.59
C VAL A 143 -1.73 -0.47 14.16
N ARG A 144 -1.90 -1.68 13.62
CA ARG A 144 -2.45 -1.91 12.28
C ARG A 144 -3.83 -2.56 12.38
N LEU A 145 -4.82 -1.91 11.80
CA LEU A 145 -6.15 -2.46 11.59
C LEU A 145 -6.21 -3.12 10.22
N ASP A 146 -6.53 -4.41 10.21
CA ASP A 146 -6.61 -5.25 8.99
C ASP A 146 -7.85 -6.16 9.00
N THR A 147 -8.86 -5.79 9.79
CA THR A 147 -10.10 -6.55 9.97
C THR A 147 -10.70 -6.92 8.62
N SER A 148 -10.97 -8.21 8.44
CA SER A 148 -11.57 -8.74 7.21
C SER A 148 -12.90 -8.07 6.88
N GLY A 149 -13.14 -7.75 5.61
CA GLY A 149 -14.43 -7.21 5.13
C GLY A 149 -15.62 -8.16 5.29
N GLN A 150 -15.41 -9.39 5.78
CA GLN A 150 -16.46 -10.35 6.11
C GLN A 150 -16.76 -10.43 7.61
N LEU A 151 -16.02 -9.68 8.45
CA LEU A 151 -16.15 -9.70 9.90
C LEU A 151 -16.54 -8.33 10.43
N VAL A 152 -17.26 -8.34 11.54
CA VAL A 152 -17.51 -7.18 12.38
C VAL A 152 -16.63 -7.34 13.62
N ASP A 153 -15.77 -6.34 13.86
CA ASP A 153 -14.94 -6.30 15.06
C ASP A 153 -15.83 -6.27 16.31
N ARG A 154 -15.46 -7.04 17.35
CA ARG A 154 -16.26 -7.16 18.58
C ARG A 154 -16.54 -5.82 19.24
N SER A 155 -15.63 -4.88 19.12
CA SER A 155 -15.80 -3.54 19.66
C SER A 155 -16.98 -2.78 19.03
N LEU A 156 -17.55 -3.26 17.92
CA LEU A 156 -18.69 -2.66 17.22
C LEU A 156 -20.00 -3.43 17.36
N TRP A 157 -20.03 -4.57 18.06
CA TRP A 157 -21.22 -5.43 18.11
C TRP A 157 -22.45 -4.72 18.72
N ASP A 158 -22.24 -3.84 19.69
CA ASP A 158 -23.31 -3.07 20.34
C ASP A 158 -23.78 -1.85 19.51
N GLU A 159 -23.14 -1.56 18.36
CA GLU A 159 -23.43 -0.42 17.48
C GLU A 159 -23.94 -0.88 16.09
N MET A 160 -24.39 -2.13 15.97
CA MET A 160 -24.91 -2.67 14.71
C MET A 160 -26.29 -2.06 14.35
N GLY A 161 -26.48 -1.73 13.07
CA GLY A 161 -27.80 -1.35 12.52
C GLY A 161 -27.80 -0.09 11.65
N ASP A 162 -26.96 0.90 11.97
CA ASP A 162 -27.01 2.23 11.34
C ASP A 162 -26.05 2.43 10.16
N PHE A 163 -25.10 1.51 9.98
CA PHE A 163 -24.06 1.56 8.95
C PHE A 163 -23.54 0.15 8.65
N ASP A 164 -22.67 -0.01 7.64
CA ASP A 164 -21.96 -1.27 7.40
C ASP A 164 -20.74 -1.36 8.35
N PRO A 165 -20.75 -2.23 9.39
CA PRO A 165 -19.71 -2.27 10.40
C PRO A 165 -18.59 -3.27 10.06
N ARG A 166 -18.58 -3.80 8.83
CA ARG A 166 -17.64 -4.84 8.43
C ARG A 166 -16.28 -4.28 8.03
N GLY A 167 -15.23 -5.05 8.33
CA GLY A 167 -13.84 -4.72 8.05
C GLY A 167 -13.38 -3.41 8.68
N VAL A 168 -12.27 -2.86 8.19
CA VAL A 168 -11.75 -1.58 8.67
C VAL A 168 -12.64 -0.43 8.23
N ASN A 169 -13.50 0.05 9.13
CA ASN A 169 -14.43 1.15 8.88
C ASN A 169 -14.12 2.38 9.75
N GLU A 170 -14.74 3.50 9.42
CA GLU A 170 -14.56 4.77 10.13
C GLU A 170 -14.83 4.66 11.64
N ARG A 171 -15.91 3.98 12.03
CA ARG A 171 -16.28 3.84 13.44
C ARG A 171 -15.21 3.06 14.22
N LEU A 172 -14.73 1.94 13.66
CA LEU A 172 -13.67 1.14 14.28
C LEU A 172 -12.41 1.98 14.53
N VAL A 173 -11.95 2.73 13.51
CA VAL A 173 -10.74 3.55 13.61
C VAL A 173 -10.88 4.61 14.69
N ARG A 174 -12.03 5.31 14.74
CA ARG A 174 -12.29 6.33 15.76
C ARG A 174 -12.32 5.72 17.17
N LYS A 175 -12.97 4.57 17.37
CA LYS A 175 -12.98 3.89 18.68
C LYS A 175 -11.59 3.49 19.15
N VAL A 176 -10.75 2.97 18.24
CA VAL A 176 -9.35 2.64 18.57
C VAL A 176 -8.58 3.90 18.96
N ARG A 177 -8.72 4.99 18.18
CA ARG A 177 -8.07 6.27 18.48
C ARG A 177 -8.51 6.82 19.84
N GLU A 178 -9.82 6.93 20.07
CA GLU A 178 -10.40 7.44 21.32
C GLU A 178 -9.98 6.62 22.54
N ALA A 179 -9.92 5.29 22.40
CA ALA A 179 -9.46 4.42 23.48
C ALA A 179 -7.98 4.65 23.80
N LEU A 180 -7.13 4.70 22.77
CA LEU A 180 -5.71 4.99 22.95
C LEU A 180 -5.49 6.37 23.59
N ASP A 181 -6.21 7.40 23.14
CA ASP A 181 -6.07 8.77 23.67
C ASP A 181 -6.52 8.86 25.12
N ARG A 182 -7.64 8.21 25.47
CA ARG A 182 -8.14 8.18 26.85
C ARG A 182 -7.14 7.56 27.84
N ASP A 183 -6.33 6.63 27.37
CA ASP A 183 -5.30 5.93 28.15
C ASP A 183 -3.90 6.59 28.04
N GLY A 184 -3.78 7.75 27.38
CA GLY A 184 -2.52 8.50 27.26
C GLY A 184 -1.56 7.96 26.19
N PHE A 185 -2.08 7.31 25.15
CA PHE A 185 -1.33 6.75 24.03
C PHE A 185 -1.51 7.55 22.72
N GLU A 186 -1.64 8.87 22.80
CA GLU A 186 -1.86 9.77 21.65
C GLU A 186 -0.77 9.67 20.58
N ARG A 187 0.46 9.32 20.99
CA ARG A 187 1.60 9.11 20.08
C ARG A 187 1.51 7.85 19.23
N VAL A 188 0.71 6.85 19.63
CA VAL A 188 0.64 5.54 18.94
C VAL A 188 -0.08 5.73 17.62
N LYS A 189 0.57 5.44 16.50
CA LYS A 189 0.03 5.64 15.16
C LYS A 189 -1.00 4.58 14.77
N ILE A 190 -1.94 4.93 13.88
CA ILE A 190 -2.90 3.98 13.32
C ILE A 190 -2.60 3.76 11.84
N VAL A 191 -2.29 2.51 11.49
CA VAL A 191 -2.14 2.05 10.11
C VAL A 191 -3.39 1.28 9.72
N ALA A 192 -3.97 1.58 8.56
CA ALA A 192 -5.13 0.85 8.04
C ALA A 192 -4.78 0.06 6.78
N SER A 193 -5.18 -1.20 6.73
CA SER A 193 -5.08 -2.04 5.53
C SER A 193 -6.36 -2.83 5.31
N GLY A 194 -6.43 -3.59 4.21
CA GLY A 194 -7.60 -4.40 3.89
C GLY A 194 -8.60 -3.70 2.96
N GLY A 195 -8.40 -3.87 1.66
CA GLY A 195 -9.36 -3.38 0.64
C GLY A 195 -9.42 -1.86 0.52
N PHE A 196 -8.32 -1.15 0.80
CA PHE A 196 -8.17 0.27 0.46
C PHE A 196 -7.79 0.44 -1.00
N ASP A 197 -8.33 1.51 -1.60
CA ASP A 197 -8.02 2.05 -2.90
C ASP A 197 -8.14 3.59 -2.84
N ALA A 198 -7.95 4.28 -3.96
CA ALA A 198 -7.96 5.74 -4.00
C ALA A 198 -9.31 6.36 -3.59
N GLU A 199 -10.43 5.70 -3.90
CA GLU A 199 -11.77 6.19 -3.55
C GLU A 199 -12.03 6.05 -2.05
N ARG A 200 -11.75 4.87 -1.50
CA ARG A 200 -11.91 4.61 -0.07
C ARG A 200 -10.99 5.47 0.78
N ILE A 201 -9.73 5.66 0.38
CA ILE A 201 -8.80 6.56 1.08
C ILE A 201 -9.37 7.98 1.07
N ARG A 202 -9.79 8.50 -0.09
CA ARG A 202 -10.37 9.84 -0.21
C ARG A 202 -11.60 10.01 0.68
N ALA A 203 -12.46 9.01 0.76
CA ALA A 203 -13.62 9.03 1.64
C ALA A 203 -13.22 9.15 3.12
N PHE A 204 -12.22 8.38 3.57
CA PHE A 204 -11.71 8.45 4.94
C PHE A 204 -11.04 9.79 5.25
N GLU A 205 -10.19 10.28 4.35
CA GLU A 205 -9.52 11.58 4.51
C GLU A 205 -10.55 12.73 4.55
N SER A 206 -11.56 12.72 3.67
CA SER A 206 -12.60 13.77 3.62
C SER A 206 -13.41 13.89 4.91
N ARG A 207 -13.50 12.82 5.70
CA ARG A 207 -14.20 12.77 6.98
C ARG A 207 -13.27 12.97 8.17
N GLY A 208 -11.97 13.16 7.95
CA GLY A 208 -10.98 13.28 9.01
C GLY A 208 -10.92 12.03 9.88
N VAL A 209 -10.96 10.85 9.28
CA VAL A 209 -10.76 9.58 10.01
C VAL A 209 -9.28 9.53 10.47
N PRO A 210 -8.99 9.25 11.76
CA PRO A 210 -7.65 9.38 12.31
C PRO A 210 -6.75 8.18 11.93
N ILE A 211 -6.34 8.14 10.67
CA ILE A 211 -5.36 7.20 10.12
C ILE A 211 -4.06 7.95 9.84
N ASP A 212 -2.93 7.36 10.19
CA ASP A 212 -1.61 7.92 9.96
C ASP A 212 -0.92 7.32 8.71
N SER A 213 -1.28 6.10 8.30
CA SER A 213 -0.74 5.44 7.10
C SER A 213 -1.69 4.39 6.55
N TYR A 214 -1.62 4.11 5.24
CA TYR A 214 -2.42 3.06 4.60
C TYR A 214 -1.55 1.96 3.98
N GLY A 215 -1.93 0.71 4.16
CA GLY A 215 -1.43 -0.44 3.40
C GLY A 215 -2.35 -0.77 2.24
N VAL A 216 -1.86 -0.66 1.02
CA VAL A 216 -2.66 -0.85 -0.20
C VAL A 216 -2.13 -2.03 -1.01
N GLY A 217 -3.01 -2.98 -1.30
CA GLY A 217 -2.67 -4.23 -1.97
C GLY A 217 -3.12 -4.27 -3.43
N SER A 218 -3.91 -5.28 -3.78
CA SER A 218 -4.29 -5.61 -5.16
C SER A 218 -4.82 -4.44 -6.02
N ALA A 219 -5.45 -3.42 -5.43
CA ALA A 219 -5.92 -2.24 -6.14
C ALA A 219 -4.81 -1.54 -6.95
N LEU A 220 -3.56 -1.64 -6.53
CA LEU A 220 -2.42 -0.98 -7.20
C LEU A 220 -2.00 -1.66 -8.51
N ILE A 221 -2.28 -2.95 -8.66
CA ILE A 221 -1.84 -3.75 -9.82
C ILE A 221 -3.02 -4.17 -10.72
N ARG A 222 -4.25 -3.80 -10.35
CA ARG A 222 -5.46 -4.09 -11.12
C ARG A 222 -5.74 -2.99 -12.14
N GLY A 223 -6.45 -3.38 -13.21
CA GLY A 223 -6.82 -2.50 -14.32
C GLY A 223 -6.13 -2.91 -15.61
N GLU A 224 -6.34 -2.08 -16.63
CA GLU A 224 -5.82 -2.28 -17.99
C GLU A 224 -5.14 -0.99 -18.45
N ASN A 225 -4.08 -1.14 -19.24
CA ASN A 225 -3.31 0.00 -19.74
C ASN A 225 -2.53 -0.42 -20.98
N ASP A 226 -3.26 -0.74 -22.04
CA ASP A 226 -2.69 -1.31 -23.24
C ASP A 226 -1.91 -0.25 -24.03
N TYR A 227 -0.69 -0.63 -24.42
CA TYR A 227 0.10 0.13 -25.37
C TYR A 227 0.13 -0.59 -26.71
N THR A 228 0.14 0.19 -27.78
CA THR A 228 0.39 -0.30 -29.14
C THR A 228 1.53 0.50 -29.76
N ALA A 229 2.35 -0.15 -30.59
CA ALA A 229 3.33 0.53 -31.40
C ALA A 229 2.97 0.42 -32.88
N ASP A 230 3.19 1.50 -33.61
CA ASP A 230 2.96 1.55 -35.05
C ASP A 230 4.08 2.37 -35.68
N ILE A 231 4.62 1.88 -36.80
CA ILE A 231 5.45 2.71 -37.67
C ILE A 231 4.56 3.81 -38.21
N VAL A 232 5.02 5.06 -38.10
CA VAL A 232 4.30 6.25 -38.59
C VAL A 232 5.11 7.05 -39.62
N MET A 233 6.41 6.80 -39.70
CA MET A 233 7.33 7.37 -40.68
C MET A 233 8.38 6.32 -41.08
N THR A 234 8.74 6.32 -42.36
CA THR A 234 9.83 5.50 -42.93
C THR A 234 10.69 6.41 -43.81
N ASP A 235 12.00 6.45 -43.55
CA ASP A 235 12.96 7.27 -44.31
C ASP A 235 12.51 8.74 -44.47
N GLY A 236 12.00 9.33 -43.38
CA GLY A 236 11.53 10.73 -43.35
C GLY A 236 10.17 10.97 -44.02
N ARG A 237 9.51 9.92 -44.54
CA ARG A 237 8.21 10.02 -45.22
C ARG A 237 7.10 9.41 -44.35
N PRO A 238 5.90 10.01 -44.30
CA PRO A 238 4.74 9.42 -43.64
C PRO A 238 4.47 8.00 -44.16
N SER A 239 4.39 7.04 -43.25
CA SER A 239 4.16 5.63 -43.55
C SER A 239 3.50 4.99 -42.33
N ALA A 240 2.17 5.07 -42.26
CA ALA A 240 1.38 4.65 -41.12
C ALA A 240 0.23 3.72 -41.54
N LYS A 241 -0.10 2.75 -40.69
CA LYS A 241 -1.34 1.97 -40.81
C LYS A 241 -2.55 2.91 -40.68
N ALA A 242 -3.66 2.57 -41.35
CA ALA A 242 -4.91 3.30 -41.25
C ALA A 242 -5.30 3.60 -39.79
N GLY A 243 -5.67 4.86 -39.51
CA GLY A 243 -6.01 5.34 -38.16
C GLY A 243 -4.80 5.81 -37.33
N ARG A 244 -3.56 5.62 -37.79
CA ARG A 244 -2.35 6.08 -37.12
C ARG A 244 -1.72 7.26 -37.87
N ARG A 245 -1.03 8.12 -37.13
CA ARG A 245 -0.30 9.27 -37.68
C ARG A 245 0.87 9.63 -36.80
N TYR A 246 1.89 10.25 -37.39
CA TYR A 246 2.96 10.85 -36.62
C TYR A 246 2.40 11.94 -35.68
N ARG A 247 2.84 11.90 -34.43
CA ARG A 247 2.57 12.93 -33.42
C ARG A 247 3.90 13.42 -32.91
N SER A 248 4.26 14.66 -33.25
CA SER A 248 5.49 15.27 -32.76
C SER A 248 5.45 15.37 -31.24
N ASN A 249 6.54 14.98 -30.57
CA ASN A 249 6.70 15.10 -29.14
C ASN A 249 8.08 15.72 -28.87
N ALA A 250 8.08 16.95 -28.35
CA ALA A 250 9.30 17.70 -28.07
C ALA A 250 10.19 17.07 -26.98
N ARG A 251 9.67 16.07 -26.25
CA ARG A 251 10.44 15.30 -25.25
C ARG A 251 11.16 14.09 -25.83
N LEU A 252 10.98 13.78 -27.12
CA LEU A 252 11.66 12.67 -27.77
C LEU A 252 12.94 13.16 -28.43
N GLU A 253 14.03 12.47 -28.15
CA GLU A 253 15.34 12.67 -28.78
C GLU A 253 15.84 11.36 -29.38
N LEU A 254 16.79 11.46 -30.31
CA LEU A 254 17.42 10.28 -30.89
C LEU A 254 18.35 9.66 -29.83
N VAL A 255 18.21 8.36 -29.59
CA VAL A 255 19.14 7.63 -28.72
C VAL A 255 20.34 7.20 -29.59
N GLU A 256 21.53 7.68 -29.26
CA GLU A 256 22.81 7.30 -29.89
C GLU A 256 23.33 5.94 -29.40
#